data_AF-A0A8C1LY99-F1
#
_entry.id   AF-A0A8C1LY99-F1
#
_cell.length_a   1.000
_cell.length_b   1.000
_cell.length_c   1.000
_cell.angle_alpha   90.00
_cell.angle_beta   90.00
_cell.angle_gamma   90.00
#
_symmetry.space_group_name_H-M   'P 1'
#
loop_
_entity.id
_entity.type
_entity.pdbx_description
1 polymer ?
#
loop_
_entity_poly.entity_id
_entity_poly.type
_entity_poly.pdbx_seq_one_letter_code
_entity_poly.pdbx_strand_id
1 'polypeptide(L)'
;MDQISFSAICVGSNIVLLTQAIQRKFIIPDFESFTSLINHLYYNAQAQKGGKVANYIPQLAKFSPDLWGVSLCTVDGQRHAIGDTDMPFCLQSCVKPLEYALAVHESGTELVHRYVGKEPSGLKFNKLYLDEEDKPHNPMVNAGAIVISSLLKPGSNKAEKFDFMMDYLKRMAGREYVGFSNATFQSEKETGDRNYAIGYYLKEKRCFPSGVDMMAALDFYFQLCSIEVTCESGSVMAATLANGGICPITGERVLSAEAVRNTLSLMHSCGMYDFSGQFAFHVNNYLNKITVIVSLDRVGNSIRGIHFCQELVSLFNFHNYDNLRHFAKKLDPRRQTGHERNKSVVDLMFAAYSGDVSALRRIALSAVNMELTDYDTRSALHVASAEGHLDAVKFLTHTCKVNPYAKDRWGNTPLDDAMQFGHSAVVKVLQEYQSIYTHTLMPEELSADTCPDSTMDAEELKSMETLEGLV
;
A
#
# COMPACT_ATOMS: atom_id res chain seq x y z
N MET A 1 -29.86 27.14 -4.41
CA MET A 1 -28.78 28.15 -4.38
C MET A 1 -28.53 28.57 -5.82
N ASP A 2 -28.46 29.86 -6.13
CA ASP A 2 -28.18 30.31 -7.51
C ASP A 2 -26.69 30.20 -7.85
N GLN A 3 -26.36 30.28 -9.14
CA GLN A 3 -24.99 30.08 -9.63
C GLN A 3 -24.00 31.11 -9.06
N ILE A 4 -24.46 32.35 -8.85
CA ILE A 4 -23.62 33.45 -8.35
C ILE A 4 -23.27 33.21 -6.89
N SER A 5 -24.26 32.86 -6.06
CA SER A 5 -24.03 32.55 -4.65
C SER A 5 -23.16 31.30 -4.50
N PHE A 6 -23.38 30.27 -5.32
CA PHE A 6 -22.54 29.08 -5.30
C PHE A 6 -21.08 29.41 -5.66
N SER A 7 -20.86 30.12 -6.78
CA SER A 7 -19.53 30.47 -7.28
C SER A 7 -18.76 31.40 -6.35
N ALA A 8 -19.40 32.47 -5.86
CA ALA A 8 -18.74 33.53 -5.12
C ALA A 8 -18.62 33.23 -3.62
N ILE A 9 -19.63 32.59 -3.03
CA ILE A 9 -19.73 32.44 -1.56
C ILE A 9 -19.27 31.05 -1.13
N CYS A 10 -19.59 29.98 -1.88
CA CYS A 10 -19.36 28.62 -1.43
C CYS A 10 -18.04 28.01 -1.92
N VAL A 11 -17.64 28.26 -3.18
CA VAL A 11 -16.48 27.57 -3.77
C VAL A 11 -15.28 28.46 -4.04
N GLY A 12 -15.43 29.79 -4.02
CA GLY A 12 -14.42 30.73 -4.53
C GLY A 12 -13.00 30.52 -3.99
N SER A 13 -12.82 30.41 -2.68
CA SER A 13 -11.50 30.21 -2.05
C SER A 13 -10.95 28.78 -2.18
N ASN A 14 -11.82 27.78 -2.37
CA ASN A 14 -11.47 26.36 -2.37
C ASN A 14 -11.60 25.71 -3.77
N ILE A 15 -11.82 26.51 -4.81
CA ILE A 15 -12.20 26.03 -6.15
C ILE A 15 -11.13 25.12 -6.76
N VAL A 16 -9.85 25.37 -6.49
CA VAL A 16 -8.74 24.57 -7.01
C VAL A 16 -8.83 23.13 -6.50
N LEU A 17 -9.00 22.94 -5.19
CA LEU A 17 -9.13 21.62 -4.56
C LEU A 17 -10.43 20.92 -5.00
N LEU A 18 -11.54 21.66 -5.02
CA LEU A 18 -12.83 21.13 -5.48
C LEU A 18 -12.78 20.70 -6.95
N THR A 19 -12.07 21.44 -7.79
CA THR A 19 -11.87 21.08 -9.21
C THR A 19 -11.10 19.76 -9.32
N GLN A 20 -10.05 19.55 -8.53
CA GLN A 20 -9.31 18.29 -8.51
C GLN A 20 -10.18 17.13 -8.03
N ALA A 21 -10.98 17.33 -6.98
CA ALA A 21 -11.89 16.33 -6.44
C ALA A 21 -12.93 15.89 -7.47
N ILE A 22 -13.67 16.85 -8.06
CA ILE A 22 -14.77 16.58 -9.00
C ILE A 22 -14.25 15.97 -10.31
N GLN A 23 -13.08 16.42 -10.79
CA GLN A 23 -12.47 15.88 -12.01
C GLN A 23 -11.74 14.55 -11.80
N ARG A 24 -11.86 13.94 -10.61
CA ARG A 24 -11.18 12.68 -10.24
C ARG A 24 -9.67 12.73 -10.49
N LYS A 25 -9.06 13.88 -10.17
CA LYS A 25 -7.61 14.14 -10.28
C LYS A 25 -6.84 13.86 -9.01
N PHE A 26 -7.52 13.47 -7.94
CA PHE A 26 -6.85 12.93 -6.76
C PHE A 26 -6.13 11.62 -7.08
N ILE A 27 -5.12 11.32 -6.28
CA ILE A 27 -4.20 10.20 -6.40
C ILE A 27 -4.93 8.86 -6.44
N ILE A 28 -6.10 8.76 -5.81
CA ILE A 28 -7.04 7.65 -5.97
C ILE A 28 -8.34 8.20 -6.56
N PRO A 29 -8.54 8.11 -7.89
CA PRO A 29 -9.72 8.64 -8.56
C PRO A 29 -11.04 8.00 -8.15
N ASP A 30 -11.04 6.68 -7.94
CA ASP A 30 -12.22 5.88 -7.56
C ASP A 30 -12.09 5.43 -6.09
N PHE A 31 -12.27 6.40 -5.20
CA PHE A 31 -12.01 6.20 -3.77
C PHE A 31 -13.02 5.27 -3.10
N GLU A 32 -14.30 5.31 -3.50
CA GLU A 32 -15.35 4.44 -2.93
C GLU A 32 -15.10 2.95 -3.22
N SER A 33 -14.74 2.61 -4.46
CA SER A 33 -14.38 1.23 -4.82
C SER A 33 -13.12 0.78 -4.06
N PHE A 34 -12.13 1.67 -3.94
CA PHE A 34 -10.91 1.40 -3.18
C PHE A 34 -11.20 1.14 -1.70
N THR A 35 -12.00 1.98 -1.03
CA THR A 35 -12.32 1.82 0.39
C THR A 35 -13.17 0.58 0.66
N SER A 36 -14.02 0.16 -0.29
CA SER A 36 -14.73 -1.11 -0.20
C SER A 36 -13.78 -2.31 -0.15
N LEU A 37 -12.73 -2.31 -0.97
CA LEU A 37 -11.67 -3.34 -0.91
C LEU A 37 -10.89 -3.27 0.40
N ILE A 38 -10.59 -2.08 0.91
CA ILE A 38 -9.97 -1.91 2.23
C ILE A 38 -10.84 -2.52 3.33
N ASN A 39 -12.16 -2.32 3.29
CA ASN A 39 -13.07 -2.91 4.28
C ASN A 39 -13.01 -4.44 4.26
N HIS A 40 -12.91 -5.04 3.07
CA HIS A 40 -12.73 -6.49 2.94
C HIS A 40 -11.42 -6.95 3.61
N LEU A 41 -10.30 -6.26 3.36
CA LEU A 41 -9.02 -6.54 4.02
C LEU A 41 -9.10 -6.38 5.54
N TYR A 42 -9.83 -5.37 6.02
CA TYR A 42 -10.06 -5.14 7.44
C TYR A 42 -10.76 -6.34 8.09
N TYR A 43 -11.86 -6.84 7.51
CA TYR A 43 -12.62 -7.97 8.06
C TYR A 43 -11.83 -9.28 8.00
N ASN A 44 -11.05 -9.50 6.94
CA ASN A 44 -10.13 -10.65 6.86
C ASN A 44 -9.09 -10.63 7.98
N ALA A 45 -8.44 -9.48 8.20
CA ALA A 45 -7.45 -9.33 9.27
C ALA A 45 -8.09 -9.42 10.66
N GLN A 46 -9.33 -8.96 10.85
CA GLN A 46 -10.06 -9.03 12.12
C GLN A 46 -10.24 -10.48 12.60
N ALA A 47 -10.38 -11.44 11.67
CA ALA A 47 -10.52 -12.87 11.97
C ALA A 47 -9.28 -13.48 12.66
N GLN A 48 -8.13 -12.80 12.62
CA GLN A 48 -6.92 -13.24 13.31
C GLN A 48 -7.09 -13.09 14.83
N LYS A 49 -7.08 -14.24 15.53
CA LYS A 49 -7.21 -14.34 17.01
C LYS A 49 -5.88 -14.59 17.73
N GLY A 50 -4.77 -14.58 17.01
CA GLY A 50 -3.45 -14.80 17.58
C GLY A 50 -2.93 -13.58 18.35
N GLY A 51 -1.86 -13.79 19.13
CA GLY A 51 -1.08 -12.74 19.78
C GLY A 51 -1.25 -12.67 21.28
N LYS A 52 -0.47 -11.78 21.90
CA LYS A 52 -0.59 -11.45 23.31
C LYS A 52 -0.62 -9.95 23.48
N VAL A 53 -1.52 -9.49 24.35
CA VAL A 53 -1.54 -8.08 24.76
C VAL A 53 -0.22 -7.75 25.45
N ALA A 54 0.37 -6.62 25.10
CA ALA A 54 1.54 -6.11 25.77
C ALA A 54 1.25 -5.91 27.27
N ASN A 55 1.90 -6.70 28.13
CA ASN A 55 1.63 -6.72 29.57
C ASN A 55 2.87 -6.42 30.43
N TYR A 56 3.97 -6.00 29.81
CA TYR A 56 5.18 -5.57 30.52
C TYR A 56 4.97 -4.25 31.27
N ILE A 57 3.96 -3.47 30.89
CA ILE A 57 3.47 -2.27 31.56
C ILE A 57 1.98 -2.45 31.89
N PRO A 58 1.53 -2.20 33.13
CA PRO A 58 0.13 -2.37 33.54
C PRO A 58 -0.87 -1.58 32.70
N GLN A 59 -0.50 -0.40 32.19
CA GLN A 59 -1.35 0.47 31.38
C GLN A 59 -1.67 -0.15 30.03
N LEU A 60 -0.72 -0.85 29.41
CA LEU A 60 -0.92 -1.53 28.13
C LEU A 60 -1.80 -2.79 28.30
N ALA A 61 -1.74 -3.44 29.46
CA ALA A 61 -2.57 -4.61 29.76
C ALA A 61 -4.07 -4.30 29.89
N LYS A 62 -4.46 -3.02 29.98
CA LYS A 62 -5.87 -2.59 30.10
C LYS A 62 -6.62 -2.63 28.77
N PHE A 63 -5.92 -2.65 27.65
CA PHE A 63 -6.56 -2.65 26.33
C PHE A 63 -7.15 -4.02 26.02
N SER A 64 -8.38 -4.02 25.48
CA SER A 64 -9.03 -5.26 25.06
C SER A 64 -8.33 -5.84 23.83
N PRO A 65 -7.99 -7.15 23.80
CA PRO A 65 -7.37 -7.79 22.64
C PRO A 65 -8.25 -7.76 21.37
N ASP A 66 -9.54 -7.46 21.54
CA ASP A 66 -10.50 -7.39 20.44
C ASP A 66 -10.42 -6.07 19.66
N LEU A 67 -9.78 -5.03 20.21
CA LEU A 67 -9.64 -3.74 19.55
C LEU A 67 -8.93 -3.86 18.20
N TRP A 68 -9.54 -3.29 17.17
CA TRP A 68 -8.99 -3.29 15.82
C TRP A 68 -9.51 -2.08 15.04
N GLY A 69 -8.59 -1.24 14.57
CA GLY A 69 -8.90 -0.04 13.80
C GLY A 69 -7.93 0.13 12.64
N VAL A 70 -8.46 0.55 11.50
CA VAL A 70 -7.69 0.91 10.30
C VAL A 70 -8.15 2.29 9.84
N SER A 71 -7.21 3.20 9.68
CA SER A 71 -7.46 4.54 9.14
C SER A 71 -6.48 4.85 8.00
N LEU A 72 -6.99 5.54 6.99
CA LEU A 72 -6.30 5.89 5.76
C LEU A 72 -6.41 7.40 5.55
N CYS A 73 -5.29 8.00 5.14
CA CYS A 73 -5.23 9.36 4.62
C CYS A 73 -4.33 9.35 3.37
N THR A 74 -4.85 9.84 2.23
CA THR A 74 -4.04 10.00 1.02
C THR A 74 -3.30 11.33 1.03
N VAL A 75 -2.32 11.49 0.13
CA VAL A 75 -1.56 12.75 0.00
C VAL A 75 -2.43 13.93 -0.47
N ASP A 76 -3.60 13.67 -1.05
CA ASP A 76 -4.61 14.67 -1.43
C ASP A 76 -5.70 14.88 -0.36
N GLY A 77 -5.55 14.26 0.81
CA GLY A 77 -6.47 14.43 1.93
C GLY A 77 -7.75 13.60 1.85
N GLN A 78 -7.83 12.59 0.97
CA GLN A 78 -8.93 11.62 0.98
C GLN A 78 -8.79 10.72 2.22
N ARG A 79 -9.87 10.52 2.98
CA ARG A 79 -9.83 9.81 4.27
C ARG A 79 -10.88 8.70 4.35
N HIS A 80 -10.50 7.60 4.99
CA HIS A 80 -11.40 6.48 5.28
C HIS A 80 -10.98 5.80 6.58
N ALA A 81 -11.94 5.41 7.41
CA ALA A 81 -11.69 4.76 8.70
C ALA A 81 -12.71 3.64 8.94
N ILE A 82 -12.26 2.54 9.54
CA ILE A 82 -13.09 1.39 9.89
C ILE A 82 -12.59 0.74 11.19
N GLY A 83 -13.52 0.38 12.07
CA GLY A 83 -13.23 -0.21 13.39
C GLY A 83 -12.96 0.84 14.47
N ASP A 84 -12.21 0.44 15.50
CA ASP A 84 -11.89 1.24 16.70
C ASP A 84 -10.81 2.30 16.38
N THR A 85 -11.20 3.35 15.66
CA THR A 85 -10.26 4.31 15.04
C THR A 85 -10.12 5.65 15.75
N ASP A 86 -11.09 5.99 16.60
CA ASP A 86 -11.15 7.19 17.42
C ASP A 86 -10.59 6.99 18.84
N MET A 87 -10.30 5.75 19.22
CA MET A 87 -9.74 5.38 20.52
C MET A 87 -8.27 5.83 20.64
N PRO A 88 -7.94 6.67 21.65
CA PRO A 88 -6.55 7.05 21.90
C PRO A 88 -5.68 5.89 22.37
N PHE A 89 -4.45 5.82 21.87
CA PHE A 89 -3.43 4.89 22.33
C PHE A 89 -2.04 5.54 22.27
N CYS A 90 -1.11 5.06 23.10
CA CYS A 90 0.26 5.57 23.12
C CYS A 90 1.02 5.16 21.85
N LEU A 91 1.75 6.10 21.23
CA LEU A 91 2.61 5.87 20.06
C LEU A 91 3.70 4.84 20.33
N GLN A 92 4.26 4.80 21.55
CA GLN A 92 5.36 3.89 21.88
C GLN A 92 6.52 4.07 20.88
N SER A 93 7.14 2.97 20.43
CA SER A 93 8.21 2.98 19.41
C SER A 93 7.85 3.66 18.08
N CYS A 94 6.57 3.91 17.81
CA CYS A 94 6.12 4.59 16.60
C CYS A 94 6.49 6.08 16.58
N VAL A 95 6.88 6.66 17.71
CA VAL A 95 7.38 8.04 17.78
C VAL A 95 8.80 8.20 17.24
N LYS A 96 9.63 7.14 17.28
CA LYS A 96 11.07 7.19 16.92
C LYS A 96 11.34 7.76 15.51
N PRO A 97 10.60 7.37 14.45
CA PRO A 97 10.78 7.97 13.12
C PRO A 97 10.41 9.46 13.10
N LEU A 98 9.38 9.86 13.82
CA LEU A 98 8.91 11.26 13.88
C LEU A 98 9.94 12.13 14.60
N GLU A 99 10.48 11.61 15.70
CA GLU A 99 11.56 12.24 16.47
C GLU A 99 12.83 12.42 15.62
N TYR A 100 13.23 11.38 14.89
CA TYR A 100 14.38 11.45 13.98
C TYR A 100 14.15 12.42 12.81
N ALA A 101 12.95 12.42 12.22
CA ALA A 101 12.60 13.35 11.15
C ALA A 101 12.73 14.80 11.65
N LEU A 102 12.26 15.10 12.86
CA LEU A 102 12.38 16.42 13.45
C LEU A 102 13.84 16.80 13.74
N ALA A 103 14.65 15.87 14.26
CA ALA A 103 16.07 16.13 14.50
C ALA A 103 16.82 16.46 13.20
N VAL A 104 16.57 15.73 12.11
CA VAL A 104 17.16 16.03 10.80
C VAL A 104 16.61 17.34 10.22
N HIS A 105 15.32 17.63 10.42
CA HIS A 105 14.71 18.88 9.98
C HIS A 105 15.39 20.11 10.60
N GLU A 106 15.67 20.05 11.91
CA GLU A 106 16.26 21.18 12.65
C GLU A 106 17.78 21.27 12.49
N SER A 107 18.48 20.14 12.45
CA SER A 107 19.95 20.09 12.56
C SER A 107 20.68 19.60 11.31
N GLY A 108 19.96 19.11 10.31
CA GLY A 108 20.54 18.50 9.11
C GLY A 108 21.05 17.07 9.33
N THR A 109 21.18 16.33 8.23
CA THR A 109 21.59 14.91 8.24
C THR A 109 22.99 14.72 8.81
N GLU A 110 23.92 15.61 8.48
CA GLU A 110 25.32 15.50 8.83
C GLU A 110 25.53 15.60 10.34
N LEU A 111 24.82 16.51 11.03
CA LEU A 111 24.96 16.66 12.47
C LEU A 111 24.36 15.45 13.20
N VAL A 112 23.14 15.05 12.82
CA VAL A 112 22.44 13.93 13.45
C VAL A 112 23.25 12.64 13.36
N HIS A 113 23.78 12.34 12.17
CA HIS A 113 24.53 11.10 11.95
C HIS A 113 25.99 11.11 12.43
N ARG A 114 26.45 12.20 13.05
CA ARG A 114 27.66 12.11 13.90
C ARG A 114 27.41 11.29 15.16
N TYR A 115 26.16 11.17 15.61
CA TYR A 115 25.79 10.53 16.87
C TYR A 115 25.06 9.20 16.69
N VAL A 116 24.42 8.96 15.54
CA VAL A 116 23.69 7.71 15.25
C VAL A 116 24.00 7.19 13.85
N GLY A 117 24.12 5.88 13.71
CA GLY A 117 24.33 5.21 12.43
C GLY A 117 23.12 5.26 11.49
N LYS A 118 23.27 4.61 10.34
CA LYS A 118 22.27 4.55 9.25
C LYS A 118 21.87 3.13 8.86
N GLU A 119 22.41 2.12 9.54
CA GLU A 119 22.37 0.74 9.08
C GLU A 119 21.58 -0.15 10.06
N PRO A 120 20.95 -1.23 9.56
CA PRO A 120 20.38 -2.24 10.44
C PRO A 120 21.49 -2.91 11.27
N SER A 121 21.19 -3.30 12.50
CA SER A 121 22.16 -3.96 13.38
C SER A 121 22.51 -5.39 12.94
N GLY A 122 21.66 -6.06 12.14
CA GLY A 122 21.80 -7.48 11.79
C GLY A 122 21.67 -8.45 12.98
N LEU A 123 21.45 -7.92 14.18
CA LEU A 123 21.41 -8.63 15.45
C LEU A 123 20.05 -8.42 16.12
N LYS A 124 19.64 -9.36 16.96
CA LYS A 124 18.39 -9.25 17.73
C LYS A 124 18.30 -7.88 18.40
N PHE A 125 17.18 -7.19 18.21
CA PHE A 125 16.82 -5.88 18.77
C PHE A 125 17.08 -5.78 20.29
N ASN A 126 17.09 -6.93 20.97
CA ASN A 126 17.25 -7.01 22.41
C ASN A 126 18.68 -6.88 22.95
N LYS A 127 19.71 -6.83 22.10
CA LYS A 127 21.11 -6.79 22.55
C LYS A 127 21.69 -5.37 22.59
N LEU A 128 22.50 -5.10 23.62
CA LEU A 128 23.20 -3.84 23.85
C LEU A 128 24.47 -3.78 23.01
N TYR A 129 24.34 -3.43 21.73
CA TYR A 129 25.50 -3.22 20.85
C TYR A 129 25.49 -1.83 20.24
N LEU A 130 26.68 -1.25 20.16
CA LEU A 130 27.01 -0.11 19.31
C LEU A 130 27.70 -0.66 18.05
N ASP A 131 27.76 0.16 17.02
CA ASP A 131 28.57 -0.11 15.85
C ASP A 131 30.08 0.00 16.14
N GLU A 132 30.90 -0.23 15.12
CA GLU A 132 32.37 -0.16 15.23
C GLU A 132 32.89 1.25 15.56
N GLU A 133 32.05 2.28 15.40
CA GLU A 133 32.35 3.68 15.71
C GLU A 133 31.79 4.12 17.08
N ASP A 134 31.37 3.18 17.92
CA ASP A 134 30.75 3.43 19.24
C ASP A 134 29.46 4.29 19.14
N LYS A 135 28.66 4.12 18.07
CA LYS A 135 27.34 4.76 17.90
C LYS A 135 26.21 3.74 17.90
N PRO A 136 24.98 4.13 18.29
CA PRO A 136 23.82 3.27 18.04
C PRO A 136 23.62 3.07 16.54
N HIS A 137 23.30 1.85 16.11
CA HIS A 137 23.21 1.48 14.69
C HIS A 137 22.27 2.35 13.85
N ASN A 138 21.12 2.74 14.39
CA ASN A 138 20.11 3.54 13.70
C ASN A 138 19.11 4.17 14.70
N PRO A 139 18.35 5.21 14.32
CA PRO A 139 17.36 5.85 15.18
C PRO A 139 16.12 4.98 15.48
N MET A 140 15.92 3.86 14.79
CA MET A 140 14.75 3.00 15.00
C MET A 140 14.91 2.05 16.19
N VAL A 141 16.13 1.89 16.72
CA VAL A 141 16.39 1.17 17.98
C VAL A 141 16.35 2.11 19.19
N ASN A 142 16.07 1.56 20.38
CA ASN A 142 15.95 2.37 21.61
C ASN A 142 17.21 3.22 21.90
N ALA A 143 18.40 2.65 21.71
CA ALA A 143 19.66 3.38 21.91
C ALA A 143 19.79 4.59 20.97
N GLY A 144 19.39 4.43 19.70
CA GLY A 144 19.41 5.52 18.72
C GLY A 144 18.39 6.60 19.08
N ALA A 145 17.15 6.20 19.42
CA ALA A 145 16.11 7.14 19.84
C ALA A 145 16.51 7.95 21.07
N ILE A 146 17.10 7.33 22.11
CA ILE A 146 17.60 8.05 23.29
C ILE A 146 18.68 9.08 22.92
N VAL A 147 19.57 8.74 21.98
CA VAL A 147 20.56 9.70 21.45
C VAL A 147 19.87 10.82 20.69
N ILE A 148 18.90 10.54 19.82
CA ILE A 148 18.12 11.57 19.12
C ILE A 148 17.41 12.51 20.10
N SER A 149 16.83 11.99 21.20
CA SER A 149 16.17 12.79 22.24
C SER A 149 17.11 13.85 22.84
N SER A 150 18.42 13.56 22.88
CA SER A 150 19.42 14.52 23.35
C SER A 150 19.70 15.66 22.37
N LEU A 151 19.48 15.43 21.07
CA LEU A 151 19.76 16.39 19.99
C LEU A 151 18.63 17.41 19.80
N LEU A 152 17.41 17.10 20.25
CA LEU A 152 16.26 17.99 20.10
C LEU A 152 16.35 19.21 21.01
N LYS A 153 16.21 20.39 20.39
CA LYS A 153 16.20 21.73 21.00
C LYS A 153 17.25 21.89 22.14
N PRO A 154 18.56 21.85 21.82
CA PRO A 154 19.61 21.88 22.84
C PRO A 154 19.55 23.18 23.68
N GLY A 155 19.96 23.09 24.95
CA GLY A 155 19.94 24.22 25.89
C GLY A 155 18.57 24.59 26.46
N SER A 156 17.50 23.95 26.00
CA SER A 156 16.14 24.19 26.50
C SER A 156 15.76 23.26 27.64
N ASN A 157 14.83 23.69 28.49
CA ASN A 157 14.32 22.86 29.58
C ASN A 157 13.37 21.75 29.05
N LYS A 158 13.04 20.78 29.92
CA LYS A 158 12.22 19.61 29.55
C LYS A 158 10.84 19.98 29.00
N ALA A 159 10.17 20.97 29.60
CA ALA A 159 8.83 21.39 29.18
C ALA A 159 8.86 22.01 27.78
N GLU A 160 9.81 22.90 27.52
CA GLU A 160 9.97 23.52 26.20
C GLU A 160 10.29 22.50 25.09
N LYS A 161 11.09 21.47 25.39
CA LYS A 161 11.36 20.38 24.45
C LYS A 161 10.10 19.57 24.13
N PHE A 162 9.29 19.31 25.15
CA PHE A 162 8.03 18.58 24.99
C PHE A 162 7.01 19.39 24.20
N ASP A 163 6.82 20.67 24.51
CA ASP A 163 5.93 21.55 23.76
C ASP A 163 6.36 21.68 22.29
N PHE A 164 7.67 21.76 22.05
CA PHE A 164 8.24 21.77 20.71
C PHE A 164 7.89 20.50 19.92
N MET A 165 8.08 19.31 20.50
CA MET A 165 7.70 18.06 19.85
C MET A 165 6.19 17.96 19.62
N MET A 166 5.38 18.34 20.62
CA MET A 166 3.92 18.29 20.53
C MET A 166 3.38 19.23 19.44
N ASP A 167 3.95 20.42 19.25
CA ASP A 167 3.55 21.31 18.16
C ASP A 167 3.83 20.68 16.78
N TYR A 168 5.02 20.11 16.57
CA TYR A 168 5.34 19.43 15.31
C TYR A 168 4.42 18.24 15.04
N LEU A 169 4.15 17.39 16.04
CA LEU A 169 3.20 16.29 15.89
C LEU A 169 1.79 16.79 15.56
N LYS A 170 1.31 17.85 16.22
CA LYS A 170 0.01 18.47 15.90
C LYS A 170 -0.02 19.03 14.49
N ARG A 171 1.07 19.63 14.00
CA ARG A 171 1.19 20.13 12.61
C ARG A 171 1.15 18.97 11.61
N MET A 172 1.88 17.89 11.87
CA MET A 172 1.86 16.67 11.05
C MET A 172 0.47 16.02 11.02
N ALA A 173 -0.26 16.05 12.14
CA ALA A 173 -1.61 15.51 12.24
C ALA A 173 -2.71 16.47 11.72
N GLY A 174 -2.34 17.62 11.14
CA GLY A 174 -3.31 18.62 10.68
C GLY A 174 -4.21 19.17 11.80
N ARG A 175 -3.64 19.28 13.01
CA ARG A 175 -4.29 19.73 14.26
C ARG A 175 -5.36 18.77 14.81
N GLU A 176 -5.39 17.52 14.36
CA GLU A 176 -6.17 16.45 15.00
C GLU A 176 -5.57 16.03 16.36
N TYR A 177 -6.17 15.02 17.01
CA TYR A 177 -5.83 14.60 18.36
C TYR A 177 -4.37 14.15 18.49
N VAL A 178 -3.63 14.85 19.34
CA VAL A 178 -2.30 14.46 19.85
C VAL A 178 -2.31 14.74 21.36
N GLY A 179 -2.35 13.68 22.14
CA GLY A 179 -2.47 13.68 23.59
C GLY A 179 -1.20 13.21 24.31
N PHE A 180 -1.31 12.97 25.61
CA PHE A 180 -0.21 12.49 26.43
C PHE A 180 -0.73 11.71 27.64
N SER A 181 -0.21 10.49 27.83
CA SER A 181 -0.53 9.67 28.99
C SER A 181 0.55 9.77 30.05
N ASN A 182 0.31 10.60 31.07
CA ASN A 182 1.18 10.64 32.24
C ASN A 182 1.22 9.28 32.97
N ALA A 183 0.13 8.51 32.93
CA ALA A 183 0.07 7.20 33.56
C ALA A 183 1.02 6.19 32.88
N THR A 184 1.06 6.18 31.55
CA THR A 184 2.00 5.34 30.79
C THR A 184 3.43 5.83 31.01
N PHE A 185 3.66 7.15 31.00
CA PHE A 185 4.98 7.73 31.24
C PHE A 185 5.59 7.29 32.58
N GLN A 186 4.84 7.40 33.68
CA GLN A 186 5.34 6.98 34.98
C GLN A 186 5.64 5.48 35.00
N SER A 187 4.76 4.66 34.41
CA SER A 187 4.98 3.22 34.41
C SER A 187 6.13 2.77 33.51
N GLU A 188 6.31 3.39 32.35
CA GLU A 188 7.48 3.16 31.49
C GLU A 188 8.77 3.53 32.22
N LYS A 189 8.76 4.66 32.93
CA LYS A 189 9.90 5.14 33.69
C LYS A 189 10.26 4.23 34.86
N GLU A 190 9.26 3.67 35.55
CA GLU A 190 9.45 2.76 36.69
C GLU A 190 9.91 1.36 36.26
N THR A 191 9.49 0.88 35.10
CA THR A 191 9.80 -0.47 34.58
C THR A 191 10.88 -0.47 33.49
N GLY A 192 11.48 0.69 33.24
CA GLY A 192 12.39 0.97 32.12
C GLY A 192 13.85 0.56 32.32
N ASP A 193 14.14 -0.42 33.19
CA ASP A 193 15.51 -0.83 33.60
C ASP A 193 16.48 -0.97 32.43
N ARG A 194 16.00 -1.58 31.33
CA ARG A 194 16.80 -1.76 30.13
C ARG A 194 17.21 -0.44 29.48
N ASN A 195 16.32 0.54 29.43
CA ASN A 195 16.64 1.84 28.85
C ASN A 195 17.58 2.64 29.77
N TYR A 196 17.52 2.46 31.09
CA TYR A 196 18.54 2.99 32.00
C TYR A 196 19.91 2.38 31.73
N ALA A 197 19.99 1.04 31.57
CA ALA A 197 21.24 0.37 31.24
C ALA A 197 21.83 0.87 29.91
N ILE A 198 20.98 1.05 28.88
CA ILE A 198 21.37 1.69 27.61
C ILE A 198 21.91 3.10 27.85
N GLY A 199 21.20 3.93 28.61
CA GLY A 199 21.60 5.31 28.90
C GLY A 199 22.97 5.39 29.57
N TYR A 200 23.22 4.59 30.61
CA TYR A 200 24.53 4.54 31.27
C TYR A 200 25.64 4.05 30.34
N TYR A 201 25.37 3.04 29.51
CA TYR A 201 26.34 2.55 28.54
C TYR A 201 26.70 3.61 27.48
N LEU A 202 25.71 4.31 26.94
CA LEU A 202 25.89 5.42 26.00
C LEU A 202 26.66 6.59 26.63
N LYS A 203 26.43 6.85 27.93
CA LYS A 203 27.15 7.89 28.68
C LYS A 203 28.63 7.55 28.82
N GLU A 204 28.96 6.32 29.19
CA GLU A 204 30.35 5.84 29.30
C GLU A 204 31.09 5.95 27.96
N LYS A 205 30.40 5.59 26.87
CA LYS A 205 30.91 5.64 25.49
C LYS A 205 30.89 7.02 24.85
N ARG A 206 30.44 8.06 25.57
CA ARG A 206 30.36 9.46 25.09
C ARG A 206 29.52 9.62 23.80
N CYS A 207 28.44 8.85 23.69
CA CYS A 207 27.53 8.90 22.53
C CYS A 207 26.62 10.14 22.53
N PHE A 208 26.60 10.92 23.62
CA PHE A 208 25.81 12.16 23.74
C PHE A 208 26.67 13.39 23.41
N PRO A 209 26.06 14.49 22.91
CA PRO A 209 26.74 15.78 22.79
C PRO A 209 27.33 16.26 24.12
N SER A 210 28.40 17.04 24.05
CA SER A 210 29.08 17.57 25.25
C SER A 210 28.12 18.44 26.07
N GLY A 211 28.09 18.21 27.39
CA GLY A 211 27.23 18.97 28.32
C GLY A 211 25.79 18.48 28.43
N VAL A 212 25.40 17.42 27.70
CA VAL A 212 24.06 16.82 27.83
C VAL A 212 23.95 15.97 29.09
N ASP A 213 22.85 16.15 29.83
CA ASP A 213 22.44 15.22 30.89
C ASP A 213 21.72 14.01 30.32
N MET A 214 22.34 12.83 30.46
CA MET A 214 21.77 11.54 30.04
C MET A 214 20.41 11.27 30.69
N MET A 215 20.24 11.60 31.97
CA MET A 215 18.96 11.34 32.66
C MET A 215 17.85 12.22 32.12
N ALA A 216 18.16 13.46 31.73
CA ALA A 216 17.21 14.35 31.07
C ALA A 216 16.82 13.85 29.67
N ALA A 217 17.78 13.33 28.89
CA ALA A 217 17.50 12.73 27.58
C ALA A 217 16.62 11.47 27.70
N LEU A 218 16.90 10.63 28.69
CA LEU A 218 16.13 9.42 28.95
C LEU A 218 14.71 9.71 29.46
N ASP A 219 14.55 10.68 30.37
CA ASP A 219 13.24 11.16 30.79
C ASP A 219 12.42 11.67 29.60
N PHE A 220 13.05 12.45 28.72
CA PHE A 220 12.39 12.98 27.53
C PHE A 220 11.97 11.85 26.58
N TYR A 221 12.83 10.86 26.35
CA TYR A 221 12.51 9.66 25.59
C TYR A 221 11.24 8.94 26.11
N PHE A 222 11.12 8.74 27.43
CA PHE A 222 9.92 8.14 28.02
C PHE A 222 8.66 9.00 27.82
N GLN A 223 8.79 10.34 27.89
CA GLN A 223 7.68 11.23 27.59
C GLN A 223 7.22 11.06 26.14
N LEU A 224 8.15 10.97 25.18
CA LEU A 224 7.82 10.82 23.76
C LEU A 224 7.11 9.49 23.46
N CYS A 225 7.55 8.39 24.06
CA CYS A 225 6.89 7.08 23.92
C CYS A 225 5.45 7.07 24.49
N SER A 226 5.15 7.98 25.41
CA SER A 226 3.86 8.11 26.10
C SER A 226 2.90 9.14 25.46
N ILE A 227 3.26 9.70 24.30
CA ILE A 227 2.36 10.54 23.51
C ILE A 227 1.22 9.69 22.95
N GLU A 228 0.00 10.22 22.99
CA GLU A 228 -1.20 9.52 22.52
C GLU A 228 -1.67 10.05 21.16
N VAL A 229 -2.15 9.15 20.30
CA VAL A 229 -2.79 9.46 19.02
C VAL A 229 -4.01 8.57 18.84
N THR A 230 -4.86 8.88 17.86
CA THR A 230 -5.89 7.96 17.36
C THR A 230 -5.40 7.36 16.03
N CYS A 231 -6.09 6.34 15.50
CA CYS A 231 -5.76 5.82 14.16
C CYS A 231 -5.90 6.93 13.11
N GLU A 232 -6.92 7.76 13.27
CA GLU A 232 -7.19 8.90 12.40
C GLU A 232 -6.06 9.92 12.37
N SER A 233 -5.66 10.47 13.52
CA SER A 233 -4.59 11.47 13.56
C SER A 233 -3.24 10.88 13.15
N GLY A 234 -3.00 9.62 13.52
CA GLY A 234 -1.86 8.85 13.05
C GLY A 234 -1.80 8.70 11.53
N SER A 235 -2.93 8.42 10.87
CA SER A 235 -2.99 8.29 9.40
C SER A 235 -2.57 9.59 8.70
N VAL A 236 -2.94 10.75 9.25
CA VAL A 236 -2.55 12.07 8.71
C VAL A 236 -1.05 12.32 8.90
N MET A 237 -0.46 11.91 10.04
CA MET A 237 0.99 11.98 10.24
C MET A 237 1.75 11.11 9.22
N ALA A 238 1.29 9.87 8.97
CA ALA A 238 1.87 9.01 7.94
C ALA A 238 1.76 9.64 6.55
N ALA A 239 0.59 10.19 6.21
CA ALA A 239 0.36 10.84 4.93
C ALA A 239 1.21 12.11 4.76
N THR A 240 1.53 12.83 5.84
CA THR A 240 2.48 13.95 5.82
C THR A 240 3.88 13.49 5.41
N LEU A 241 4.34 12.33 5.88
CA LEU A 241 5.59 11.74 5.41
C LEU A 241 5.49 11.28 3.95
N ALA A 242 4.38 10.65 3.55
CA ALA A 242 4.15 10.23 2.17
C ALA A 242 4.13 11.43 1.19
N ASN A 243 3.69 12.60 1.65
CA ASN A 243 3.60 13.83 0.89
C ASN A 243 4.85 14.73 1.03
N GLY A 244 6.02 14.13 1.30
CA GLY A 244 7.29 14.87 1.31
C GLY A 244 7.41 15.92 2.43
N GLY A 245 6.67 15.75 3.53
CA GLY A 245 6.70 16.64 4.69
C GLY A 245 5.63 17.74 4.65
N ILE A 246 4.69 17.68 3.71
CA ILE A 246 3.57 18.62 3.60
C ILE A 246 2.30 17.94 4.13
N CYS A 247 1.65 18.54 5.12
CA CYS A 247 0.44 17.96 5.70
C CYS A 247 -0.70 17.95 4.65
N PRO A 248 -1.31 16.79 4.34
CA PRO A 248 -2.24 16.66 3.21
C PRO A 248 -3.57 17.40 3.43
N ILE A 249 -3.96 17.65 4.69
CA ILE A 249 -5.23 18.31 5.02
C ILE A 249 -5.08 19.80 5.35
N THR A 250 -3.87 20.33 5.44
CA THR A 250 -3.61 21.77 5.69
C THR A 250 -2.77 22.44 4.62
N GLY A 251 -2.01 21.68 3.81
CA GLY A 251 -1.02 22.20 2.87
C GLY A 251 0.23 22.79 3.52
N GLU A 252 0.36 22.70 4.84
CA GLU A 252 1.50 23.23 5.57
C GLU A 252 2.75 22.37 5.35
N ARG A 253 3.89 23.00 5.03
CA ARG A 253 5.19 22.32 5.06
C ARG A 253 5.66 22.19 6.51
N VAL A 254 5.57 20.97 7.03
CA VAL A 254 5.93 20.65 8.43
C VAL A 254 7.37 20.16 8.55
N LEU A 255 7.87 19.40 7.56
CA LEU A 255 9.22 18.83 7.57
C LEU A 255 9.97 19.13 6.27
N SER A 256 11.30 19.05 6.32
CA SER A 256 12.13 19.11 5.11
C SER A 256 12.02 17.80 4.33
N ALA A 257 12.07 17.89 2.99
CA ALA A 257 12.02 16.71 2.13
C ALA A 257 13.21 15.76 2.39
N GLU A 258 14.36 16.30 2.80
CA GLU A 258 15.53 15.54 3.22
C GLU A 258 15.25 14.68 4.47
N ALA A 259 14.68 15.28 5.51
CA ALA A 259 14.31 14.56 6.73
C ALA A 259 13.32 13.44 6.46
N VAL A 260 12.33 13.71 5.60
CA VAL A 260 11.32 12.73 5.21
C VAL A 260 11.95 11.57 4.44
N ARG A 261 12.76 11.86 3.42
CA ARG A 261 13.46 10.83 2.64
C ARG A 261 14.28 9.91 3.54
N ASN A 262 15.12 10.49 4.41
CA ASN A 262 15.99 9.70 5.27
C ASN A 262 15.18 8.86 6.28
N THR A 263 14.10 9.43 6.81
CA THR A 263 13.19 8.74 7.74
C THR A 263 12.55 7.53 7.07
N LEU A 264 12.01 7.70 5.86
CA LEU A 264 11.42 6.62 5.09
C LEU A 264 12.47 5.53 4.78
N SER A 265 13.68 5.90 4.34
CA SER A 265 14.76 4.94 4.11
C SER A 265 15.08 4.09 5.34
N LEU A 266 15.18 4.70 6.52
CA LEU A 266 15.46 3.97 7.77
C LEU A 266 14.26 3.18 8.28
N MET A 267 13.03 3.64 8.03
CA MET A 267 11.83 2.86 8.29
C MET A 267 11.79 1.59 7.42
N HIS A 268 12.27 1.66 6.19
CA HIS A 268 12.34 0.50 5.30
C HIS A 268 13.31 -0.57 5.84
N SER A 269 14.55 -0.20 6.16
CA SER A 269 15.57 -1.17 6.56
C SER A 269 15.57 -1.54 8.04
N CYS A 270 15.05 -0.66 8.91
CA CYS A 270 15.18 -0.78 10.37
C CYS A 270 13.84 -0.65 11.11
N GLY A 271 12.70 -0.65 10.40
CA GLY A 271 11.42 -0.25 10.96
C GLY A 271 10.71 -1.25 11.86
N MET A 272 10.77 -2.54 11.59
CA MET A 272 9.89 -3.55 12.20
C MET A 272 10.65 -4.52 13.12
N TYR A 273 11.51 -3.99 14.00
CA TYR A 273 12.36 -4.81 14.89
C TYR A 273 13.15 -5.87 14.10
N ASP A 274 13.25 -7.10 14.60
CA ASP A 274 13.91 -8.23 13.92
C ASP A 274 13.15 -8.66 12.65
N PHE A 275 11.89 -8.24 12.49
CA PHE A 275 11.08 -8.51 11.30
C PHE A 275 11.35 -7.52 10.16
N SER A 276 12.19 -6.49 10.36
CA SER A 276 12.47 -5.45 9.35
C SER A 276 12.89 -6.03 7.99
N GLY A 277 13.79 -7.02 7.98
CA GLY A 277 14.26 -7.64 6.74
C GLY A 277 13.16 -8.41 5.99
N GLN A 278 12.39 -9.24 6.69
CA GLN A 278 11.28 -9.99 6.09
C GLN A 278 10.16 -9.04 5.64
N PHE A 279 9.88 -8.01 6.42
CA PHE A 279 8.88 -7.01 6.09
C PHE A 279 9.26 -6.21 4.85
N ALA A 280 10.52 -5.75 4.77
CA ALA A 280 11.06 -5.05 3.61
C ALA A 280 11.07 -5.92 2.34
N PHE A 281 11.17 -7.24 2.48
CA PHE A 281 11.16 -8.16 1.35
C PHE A 281 9.74 -8.54 0.87
N HIS A 282 8.81 -8.80 1.80
CA HIS A 282 7.48 -9.31 1.45
C HIS A 282 6.42 -8.23 1.28
N VAL A 283 6.52 -7.12 2.01
CA VAL A 283 5.49 -6.07 2.04
C VAL A 283 6.04 -4.77 1.50
N ASN A 284 7.18 -4.32 2.02
CA ASN A 284 7.89 -3.13 1.55
C ASN A 284 6.98 -1.89 1.42
N ASN A 285 6.19 -1.63 2.46
CA ASN A 285 5.29 -0.48 2.51
C ASN A 285 5.40 0.21 3.88
N TYR A 286 5.55 1.54 3.88
CA TYR A 286 5.84 2.37 5.05
C TYR A 286 4.67 2.48 6.05
N LEU A 287 3.50 1.94 5.70
CA LEU A 287 2.22 2.09 6.41
C LEU A 287 2.20 1.46 7.82
N ASN A 288 3.12 0.56 8.15
CA ASN A 288 2.97 -0.30 9.34
C ASN A 288 3.49 0.23 10.67
N LYS A 289 4.14 1.40 10.69
CA LYS A 289 4.57 1.99 11.98
C LYS A 289 3.48 2.77 12.68
N ILE A 290 2.33 3.03 12.07
CA ILE A 290 1.20 3.66 12.78
C ILE A 290 0.06 2.65 12.84
N THR A 291 0.32 1.52 13.47
CA THR A 291 -0.69 0.49 13.73
C THR A 291 -0.80 0.29 15.23
N VAL A 292 -2.05 0.26 15.71
CA VAL A 292 -2.36 0.06 17.13
C VAL A 292 -1.73 -1.24 17.63
N ILE A 293 -0.91 -1.09 18.67
CA ILE A 293 -0.15 -2.13 19.36
C ILE A 293 -1.05 -2.69 20.47
N VAL A 294 -1.99 -3.57 20.13
CA VAL A 294 -2.72 -4.33 21.17
C VAL A 294 -2.24 -5.78 21.18
N SER A 295 -2.57 -6.58 20.16
CA SER A 295 -2.21 -8.01 20.11
C SER A 295 -0.92 -8.23 19.30
N LEU A 296 0.17 -8.53 20.02
CA LEU A 296 1.52 -8.62 19.44
C LEU A 296 1.98 -10.06 19.18
N ASP A 297 2.79 -10.20 18.14
CA ASP A 297 3.56 -11.40 17.85
C ASP A 297 4.78 -11.54 18.80
N ARG A 298 5.60 -12.57 18.58
CA ARG A 298 6.80 -12.83 19.41
C ARG A 298 7.91 -11.79 19.26
N VAL A 299 7.85 -10.96 18.23
CA VAL A 299 8.86 -9.96 17.86
C VAL A 299 8.43 -8.54 18.25
N GLY A 300 7.16 -8.36 18.63
CA GLY A 300 6.59 -7.10 19.12
C GLY A 300 5.76 -6.34 18.09
N ASN A 301 5.33 -6.98 17.01
CA ASN A 301 4.51 -6.38 15.97
C ASN A 301 3.03 -6.79 16.07
N SER A 302 2.10 -5.93 15.64
CA SER A 302 0.67 -6.23 15.62
C SER A 302 0.34 -7.34 14.61
N ILE A 303 -0.32 -8.41 15.05
CA ILE A 303 -0.65 -9.55 14.19
C ILE A 303 -1.66 -9.16 13.10
N ARG A 304 -2.75 -8.48 13.50
CA ARG A 304 -3.77 -7.99 12.56
C ARG A 304 -3.15 -6.96 11.61
N GLY A 305 -2.28 -6.09 12.13
CA GLY A 305 -1.52 -5.11 11.35
C GLY A 305 -0.65 -5.72 10.24
N ILE A 306 0.15 -6.73 10.60
CA ILE A 306 0.99 -7.44 9.63
C ILE A 306 0.14 -8.15 8.58
N HIS A 307 -0.90 -8.88 9.00
CA HIS A 307 -1.78 -9.61 8.10
C HIS A 307 -2.44 -8.66 7.08
N PHE A 308 -3.02 -7.56 7.58
CA PHE A 308 -3.62 -6.53 6.73
C PHE A 308 -2.64 -6.01 5.68
N CYS A 309 -1.40 -5.70 6.07
CA CYS A 309 -0.41 -5.17 5.13
C CYS A 309 0.11 -6.20 4.12
N GLN A 310 0.20 -7.47 4.50
CA GLN A 310 0.54 -8.55 3.58
C GLN A 310 -0.56 -8.73 2.52
N GLU A 311 -1.82 -8.74 2.92
CA GLU A 311 -2.93 -8.80 1.97
C GLU A 311 -3.03 -7.55 1.11
N LEU A 312 -2.79 -6.36 1.69
CA LEU A 312 -2.78 -5.09 0.95
C LEU A 312 -1.81 -5.12 -0.22
N VAL A 313 -0.57 -5.58 -0.01
CA VAL A 313 0.47 -5.64 -1.05
C VAL A 313 0.29 -6.85 -1.98
N SER A 314 -0.43 -7.88 -1.53
CA SER A 314 -0.83 -9.00 -2.40
C SER A 314 -1.91 -8.57 -3.38
N LEU A 315 -2.84 -7.71 -2.95
CA LEU A 315 -3.94 -7.19 -3.77
C LEU A 315 -3.52 -6.00 -4.64
N PHE A 316 -2.77 -5.05 -4.09
CA PHE A 316 -2.38 -3.80 -4.77
C PHE A 316 -0.90 -3.75 -5.13
N ASN A 317 -0.56 -3.04 -6.22
CA ASN A 317 0.83 -2.82 -6.66
C ASN A 317 1.58 -1.75 -5.83
N PHE A 318 1.44 -1.81 -4.50
CA PHE A 318 2.05 -0.86 -3.57
C PHE A 318 3.41 -1.29 -3.03
N HIS A 319 3.90 -2.48 -3.39
CA HIS A 319 5.28 -2.84 -3.05
C HIS A 319 6.23 -1.83 -3.72
N ASN A 320 7.22 -1.28 -3.00
CA ASN A 320 8.11 -0.26 -3.57
C ASN A 320 8.87 -0.72 -4.83
N TYR A 321 9.05 -2.04 -5.01
CA TYR A 321 9.70 -2.64 -6.18
C TYR A 321 8.72 -3.32 -7.16
N ASP A 322 7.40 -3.12 -7.01
CA ASP A 322 6.43 -3.57 -8.01
C ASP A 322 6.49 -2.72 -9.29
N ASN A 323 6.10 -3.33 -10.41
CA ASN A 323 6.08 -2.65 -11.70
C ASN A 323 4.79 -1.83 -11.87
N LEU A 324 4.91 -0.57 -12.30
CA LEU A 324 3.77 0.33 -12.51
C LEU A 324 3.08 0.16 -13.87
N ARG A 325 3.62 -0.65 -14.78
CA ARG A 325 3.12 -0.87 -16.16
C ARG A 325 2.65 -2.30 -16.41
N HIS A 326 3.39 -3.28 -15.91
CA HIS A 326 3.18 -4.70 -16.16
C HIS A 326 3.02 -5.43 -14.84
N PHE A 327 1.78 -5.52 -14.34
CA PHE A 327 1.43 -6.27 -13.15
C PHE A 327 0.28 -7.23 -13.48
N ALA A 328 0.50 -8.54 -13.31
CA ALA A 328 -0.35 -9.54 -13.94
C ALA A 328 -1.73 -9.71 -13.30
N LYS A 329 -1.86 -9.47 -11.98
CA LYS A 329 -3.11 -9.71 -11.22
C LYS A 329 -3.41 -8.67 -10.13
N LYS A 330 -2.48 -7.76 -9.85
CA LYS A 330 -2.65 -6.74 -8.81
C LYS A 330 -3.51 -5.59 -9.32
N LEU A 331 -4.06 -4.81 -8.39
CA LEU A 331 -4.82 -3.60 -8.68
C LEU A 331 -3.92 -2.37 -8.49
N ASP A 332 -4.13 -1.35 -9.32
CA ASP A 332 -3.50 -0.04 -9.15
C ASP A 332 -4.58 1.03 -8.99
N PRO A 333 -4.86 1.49 -7.76
CA PRO A 333 -5.93 2.43 -7.50
C PRO A 333 -5.62 3.85 -7.98
N ARG A 334 -4.40 4.12 -8.47
CA ARG A 334 -4.06 5.41 -9.12
C ARG A 334 -4.66 5.52 -10.52
N ARG A 335 -5.04 4.40 -11.12
CA ARG A 335 -5.61 4.32 -12.46
C ARG A 335 -7.13 4.26 -12.38
N GLN A 336 -7.82 4.90 -13.32
CA GLN A 336 -9.27 4.82 -13.41
C GLN A 336 -9.69 3.47 -13.98
N THR A 337 -10.58 2.77 -13.27
CA THR A 337 -11.05 1.39 -13.51
C THR A 337 -11.74 1.13 -14.86
N GLY A 338 -11.93 2.15 -15.71
CA GLY A 338 -12.37 2.00 -17.11
C GLY A 338 -11.41 2.60 -18.15
N HIS A 339 -10.55 3.54 -17.78
CA HIS A 339 -9.69 4.23 -18.73
C HIS A 339 -8.58 3.32 -19.25
N GLU A 340 -8.06 2.42 -18.42
CA GLU A 340 -7.01 1.46 -18.83
C GLU A 340 -7.51 0.42 -19.80
N ARG A 341 -8.69 -0.13 -19.53
CA ARG A 341 -9.35 -1.07 -20.43
C ARG A 341 -9.63 -0.38 -21.76
N ASN A 342 -10.21 0.83 -21.74
CA ASN A 342 -10.49 1.59 -22.95
C ASN A 342 -9.21 1.99 -23.70
N LYS A 343 -8.14 2.38 -22.99
CA LYS A 343 -6.86 2.69 -23.60
C LYS A 343 -6.21 1.46 -24.23
N SER A 344 -6.21 0.34 -23.53
CA SER A 344 -5.67 -0.93 -24.04
C SER A 344 -6.46 -1.42 -25.26
N VAL A 345 -7.78 -1.27 -25.23
CA VAL A 345 -8.67 -1.49 -26.39
C VAL A 345 -8.27 -0.57 -27.54
N VAL A 346 -8.17 0.75 -27.30
CA VAL A 346 -7.83 1.73 -28.35
C VAL A 346 -6.44 1.47 -28.95
N ASP A 347 -5.44 1.23 -28.12
CA ASP A 347 -4.06 0.92 -28.55
C ASP A 347 -4.03 -0.38 -29.38
N LEU A 348 -4.79 -1.40 -28.96
CA LEU A 348 -4.96 -2.66 -29.67
C LEU A 348 -5.66 -2.46 -31.03
N MET A 349 -6.77 -1.71 -31.06
CA MET A 349 -7.51 -1.42 -32.30
C MET A 349 -6.68 -0.57 -33.27
N PHE A 350 -5.94 0.42 -32.78
CA PHE A 350 -5.08 1.25 -33.61
C PHE A 350 -3.91 0.45 -34.21
N ALA A 351 -3.33 -0.47 -33.45
CA ALA A 351 -2.31 -1.39 -33.96
C ALA A 351 -2.88 -2.33 -35.04
N ALA A 352 -4.11 -2.81 -34.86
CA ALA A 352 -4.80 -3.61 -35.86
C ALA A 352 -5.15 -2.81 -37.13
N TYR A 353 -5.62 -1.58 -36.97
CA TYR A 353 -5.97 -0.65 -38.05
C TYR A 353 -4.75 -0.25 -38.91
N SER A 354 -3.62 0.02 -38.27
CA SER A 354 -2.37 0.40 -38.95
C SER A 354 -1.58 -0.80 -39.50
N GLY A 355 -1.95 -2.03 -39.13
CA GLY A 355 -1.21 -3.24 -39.49
C GLY A 355 0.13 -3.39 -38.75
N ASP A 356 0.37 -2.67 -37.66
CA ASP A 356 1.62 -2.77 -36.88
C ASP A 356 1.66 -4.07 -36.05
N VAL A 357 2.14 -5.14 -36.68
CA VAL A 357 2.35 -6.45 -36.03
C VAL A 357 3.35 -6.36 -34.86
N SER A 358 4.30 -5.41 -34.90
CA SER A 358 5.25 -5.25 -33.79
C SER A 358 4.56 -4.69 -32.55
N ALA A 359 3.64 -3.74 -32.71
CA ALA A 359 2.78 -3.28 -31.63
C ALA A 359 1.87 -4.40 -31.11
N LEU A 360 1.21 -5.15 -32.00
CA LEU A 360 0.38 -6.29 -31.60
C LEU A 360 1.18 -7.35 -30.81
N ARG A 361 2.42 -7.66 -31.23
CA ARG A 361 3.33 -8.55 -30.48
C ARG A 361 3.65 -8.02 -29.09
N ARG A 362 3.96 -6.72 -28.96
CA ARG A 362 4.22 -6.10 -27.65
C ARG A 362 2.99 -6.16 -26.74
N ILE A 363 1.80 -5.90 -27.28
CA ILE A 363 0.53 -5.95 -26.54
C ILE A 363 0.24 -7.39 -26.08
N ALA A 364 0.38 -8.38 -26.96
CA ALA A 364 0.21 -9.79 -26.62
C ALA A 364 1.22 -10.26 -25.55
N LEU A 365 2.48 -9.84 -25.65
CA LEU A 365 3.52 -10.13 -24.65
C LEU A 365 3.22 -9.48 -23.29
N SER A 366 2.44 -8.39 -23.25
CA SER A 366 2.02 -7.74 -22.02
C SER A 366 0.81 -8.40 -21.34
N ALA A 367 0.39 -9.58 -21.80
CA ALA A 367 -0.74 -10.35 -21.29
C ALA A 367 -2.10 -9.62 -21.37
N VAL A 368 -2.24 -8.67 -22.29
CA VAL A 368 -3.54 -8.05 -22.61
C VAL A 368 -4.41 -9.09 -23.31
N ASN A 369 -5.69 -9.17 -22.91
CA ASN A 369 -6.66 -10.02 -23.59
C ASN A 369 -6.88 -9.51 -25.02
N MET A 370 -6.48 -10.30 -26.02
CA MET A 370 -6.59 -9.96 -27.43
C MET A 370 -8.02 -10.05 -27.98
N GLU A 371 -8.97 -10.55 -27.19
CA GLU A 371 -10.40 -10.60 -27.51
C GLU A 371 -11.18 -9.37 -27.00
N LEU A 372 -10.48 -8.36 -26.48
CA LEU A 372 -11.11 -7.10 -26.09
C LEU A 372 -11.80 -6.44 -27.29
N THR A 373 -12.98 -5.86 -27.03
CA THR A 373 -13.82 -5.23 -28.03
C THR A 373 -13.99 -3.72 -27.81
N ASP A 374 -14.21 -2.98 -28.91
CA ASP A 374 -14.50 -1.55 -28.89
C ASP A 374 -15.99 -1.26 -28.59
N TYR A 375 -16.40 0.00 -28.70
CA TYR A 375 -17.77 0.45 -28.45
C TYR A 375 -18.81 -0.12 -29.45
N ASP A 376 -18.36 -0.61 -30.61
CA ASP A 376 -19.16 -1.29 -31.63
C ASP A 376 -19.05 -2.81 -31.53
N THR A 377 -18.53 -3.30 -30.39
CA THR A 377 -18.27 -4.72 -30.10
C THR A 377 -17.36 -5.41 -31.12
N ARG A 378 -16.53 -4.64 -31.84
CA ARG A 378 -15.53 -5.17 -32.78
C ARG A 378 -14.26 -5.55 -32.05
N SER A 379 -13.72 -6.73 -32.36
CA SER A 379 -12.39 -7.16 -31.89
C SER A 379 -11.28 -6.65 -32.81
N ALA A 380 -10.03 -6.78 -32.38
CA ALA A 380 -8.86 -6.48 -33.22
C ALA A 380 -8.87 -7.27 -34.55
N LEU A 381 -9.47 -8.47 -34.54
CA LEU A 381 -9.61 -9.31 -35.72
C LEU A 381 -10.60 -8.72 -36.74
N HIS A 382 -11.70 -8.10 -36.30
CA HIS A 382 -12.62 -7.38 -37.20
C HIS A 382 -11.89 -6.24 -37.91
N VAL A 383 -11.22 -5.38 -37.13
CA VAL A 383 -10.51 -4.21 -37.65
C VAL A 383 -9.40 -4.60 -38.63
N ALA A 384 -8.55 -5.58 -38.28
CA ALA A 384 -7.49 -6.04 -39.16
C ALA A 384 -8.04 -6.71 -40.45
N SER A 385 -9.22 -7.33 -40.36
CA SER A 385 -9.86 -8.01 -41.50
C SER A 385 -10.51 -7.03 -42.46
N ALA A 386 -11.14 -5.98 -41.93
CA ALA A 386 -11.75 -4.90 -42.71
C ALA A 386 -10.72 -4.05 -43.46
N GLU A 387 -9.52 -3.83 -42.89
CA GLU A 387 -8.43 -3.08 -43.53
C GLU A 387 -7.55 -3.95 -44.45
N GLY A 388 -7.68 -5.27 -44.39
CA GLY A 388 -6.95 -6.20 -45.25
C GLY A 388 -5.51 -6.53 -44.80
N HIS A 389 -5.17 -6.29 -43.54
CA HIS A 389 -3.80 -6.52 -43.01
C HIS A 389 -3.51 -8.00 -42.74
N LEU A 390 -3.07 -8.72 -43.77
CA LEU A 390 -2.85 -10.18 -43.74
C LEU A 390 -1.94 -10.64 -42.58
N ASP A 391 -0.84 -9.94 -42.31
CA ASP A 391 0.12 -10.34 -41.28
C ASP A 391 -0.41 -10.11 -39.87
N ALA A 392 -1.24 -9.07 -39.67
CA ALA A 392 -1.94 -8.83 -38.42
C ALA A 392 -3.01 -9.90 -38.18
N VAL A 393 -3.78 -10.27 -39.21
CA VAL A 393 -4.77 -11.35 -39.14
C VAL A 393 -4.10 -12.68 -38.79
N LYS A 394 -3.02 -13.06 -39.49
CA LYS A 394 -2.25 -14.29 -39.18
C LYS A 394 -1.72 -14.29 -37.75
N PHE A 395 -1.26 -13.14 -37.25
CA PHE A 395 -0.80 -13.03 -35.88
C PHE A 395 -1.94 -13.27 -34.89
N LEU A 396 -3.08 -12.60 -35.09
CA LEU A 396 -4.26 -12.71 -34.22
C LEU A 396 -4.88 -14.13 -34.22
N THR A 397 -4.91 -14.80 -35.36
CA THR A 397 -5.48 -16.16 -35.49
C THR A 397 -4.51 -17.24 -35.05
N HIS A 398 -3.29 -17.29 -35.60
CA HIS A 398 -2.35 -18.39 -35.34
C HIS A 398 -1.61 -18.25 -34.00
N THR A 399 -1.31 -17.02 -33.57
CA THR A 399 -0.55 -16.79 -32.33
C THR A 399 -1.47 -16.53 -31.15
N CYS A 400 -2.43 -15.60 -31.31
CA CYS A 400 -3.30 -15.18 -30.20
C CYS A 400 -4.58 -16.01 -30.06
N LYS A 401 -4.94 -16.81 -31.07
CA LYS A 401 -6.14 -17.67 -31.10
C LYS A 401 -7.46 -16.93 -30.81
N VAL A 402 -7.60 -15.72 -31.35
CA VAL A 402 -8.81 -14.90 -31.18
C VAL A 402 -10.02 -15.55 -31.86
N ASN A 403 -11.17 -15.58 -31.19
CA ASN A 403 -12.41 -16.16 -31.71
C ASN A 403 -12.82 -15.56 -33.09
N PRO A 404 -12.89 -16.38 -34.17
CA PRO A 404 -13.25 -15.92 -35.52
C PRO A 404 -14.76 -15.82 -35.76
N TYR A 405 -15.59 -16.22 -34.79
CA TYR A 405 -17.06 -16.17 -34.85
C TYR A 405 -17.66 -15.07 -33.96
N ALA A 406 -16.81 -14.27 -33.30
CA ALA A 406 -17.26 -13.09 -32.58
C ALA A 406 -18.06 -12.18 -33.54
N LYS A 407 -19.22 -11.70 -33.09
CA LYS A 407 -20.07 -10.80 -33.87
C LYS A 407 -19.94 -9.38 -33.35
N ASP A 408 -19.87 -8.44 -34.27
CA ASP A 408 -19.95 -7.02 -33.97
C ASP A 408 -21.41 -6.56 -33.70
N ARG A 409 -21.60 -5.25 -33.49
CA ARG A 409 -22.91 -4.63 -33.26
C ARG A 409 -23.89 -4.81 -34.43
N TRP A 410 -23.38 -5.02 -35.64
CA TRP A 410 -24.19 -5.22 -36.85
C TRP A 410 -24.44 -6.70 -37.16
N GLY A 411 -23.89 -7.60 -36.34
CA GLY A 411 -24.01 -9.05 -36.50
C GLY A 411 -23.01 -9.66 -37.49
N ASN A 412 -22.05 -8.86 -37.97
CA ASN A 412 -21.00 -9.30 -38.89
C ASN A 412 -19.89 -10.00 -38.13
N THR A 413 -19.32 -11.03 -38.76
CA THR A 413 -18.09 -11.67 -38.31
C THR A 413 -16.87 -11.04 -39.00
N PRO A 414 -15.63 -11.29 -38.52
CA PRO A 414 -14.43 -10.82 -39.22
C PRO A 414 -14.32 -11.33 -40.66
N LEU A 415 -14.92 -12.50 -40.95
CA LEU A 415 -14.98 -13.04 -42.32
C LEU A 415 -15.92 -12.21 -43.19
N ASP A 416 -17.08 -11.83 -42.65
CA ASP A 416 -18.06 -10.99 -43.36
C ASP A 416 -17.44 -9.62 -43.67
N ASP A 417 -16.71 -9.03 -42.72
CA ASP A 417 -15.97 -7.78 -42.94
C ASP A 417 -14.93 -7.93 -44.07
N ALA A 418 -14.10 -8.98 -44.04
CA ALA A 418 -13.12 -9.23 -45.09
C ALA A 418 -13.76 -9.43 -46.48
N MET A 419 -14.94 -10.06 -46.54
CA MET A 419 -15.71 -10.22 -47.79
C MET A 419 -16.32 -8.90 -48.26
N GLN A 420 -16.91 -8.12 -47.34
CA GLN A 420 -17.54 -6.84 -47.64
C GLN A 420 -16.55 -5.82 -48.22
N PHE A 421 -15.33 -5.79 -47.69
CA PHE A 421 -14.26 -4.89 -48.17
C PHE A 421 -13.40 -5.51 -49.29
N GLY A 422 -13.66 -6.76 -49.69
CA GLY A 422 -13.06 -7.38 -50.88
C GLY A 422 -11.63 -7.93 -50.68
N HIS A 423 -11.23 -8.28 -49.46
CA HIS A 423 -9.88 -8.74 -49.14
C HIS A 423 -9.71 -10.26 -49.30
N SER A 424 -9.61 -10.75 -50.53
CA SER A 424 -9.59 -12.20 -50.84
C SER A 424 -8.48 -13.00 -50.14
N ALA A 425 -7.32 -12.39 -49.87
CA ALA A 425 -6.22 -13.05 -49.16
C ALA A 425 -6.55 -13.29 -47.67
N VAL A 426 -7.22 -12.34 -47.04
CA VAL A 426 -7.68 -12.44 -45.64
C VAL A 426 -8.83 -13.44 -45.53
N VAL A 427 -9.77 -13.40 -46.47
CA VAL A 427 -10.90 -14.36 -46.55
C VAL A 427 -10.41 -15.80 -46.54
N LYS A 428 -9.39 -16.14 -47.33
CA LYS A 428 -8.81 -17.50 -47.35
C LYS A 428 -8.26 -17.92 -45.98
N VAL A 429 -7.48 -17.05 -45.35
CA VAL A 429 -6.88 -17.33 -44.02
C VAL A 429 -7.97 -17.49 -42.95
N LEU A 430 -9.02 -16.66 -42.98
CA LEU A 430 -10.12 -16.75 -42.03
C LEU A 430 -10.98 -18.01 -42.24
N GLN A 431 -11.25 -18.41 -43.48
CA GLN A 431 -11.97 -19.66 -43.79
C GLN A 431 -11.19 -20.90 -43.31
N GLU A 432 -9.89 -20.93 -43.59
CA GLU A 432 -9.00 -21.99 -43.09
C GLU A 432 -9.02 -22.01 -41.55
N TYR A 433 -8.88 -20.84 -40.91
CA TYR A 433 -8.84 -20.76 -39.46
C TYR A 433 -10.18 -21.13 -38.80
N GLN A 434 -11.32 -20.74 -39.38
CA GLN A 434 -12.65 -21.14 -38.93
C GLN A 434 -12.78 -22.67 -38.93
N SER A 435 -12.36 -23.35 -40.01
CA SER A 435 -12.39 -24.83 -40.05
C SER A 435 -11.58 -25.48 -38.92
N ILE A 436 -10.41 -24.92 -38.61
CA ILE A 436 -9.53 -25.40 -37.54
C ILE A 436 -10.16 -25.11 -36.17
N TYR A 437 -10.76 -23.94 -35.99
CA TYR A 437 -11.37 -23.52 -34.74
C TYR A 437 -12.58 -24.40 -34.36
N THR A 438 -13.44 -24.73 -35.32
CA THR A 438 -14.58 -25.64 -35.10
C THR A 438 -14.14 -27.02 -34.62
N HIS A 439 -13.02 -27.54 -35.15
CA HIS A 439 -12.47 -28.84 -34.75
C HIS A 439 -11.80 -28.85 -33.36
N THR A 440 -11.50 -27.69 -32.79
CA THR A 440 -10.76 -27.58 -31.52
C THR A 440 -11.68 -27.33 -30.31
N LEU A 441 -12.92 -26.85 -30.50
CA LEU A 441 -13.82 -26.38 -29.43
C LEU A 441 -15.24 -26.99 -29.42
N MET A 442 -15.51 -28.03 -30.21
CA MET A 442 -16.77 -28.79 -30.10
C MET A 442 -16.55 -30.28 -29.80
N PRO A 443 -16.40 -30.66 -28.53
CA PRO A 443 -17.05 -31.83 -27.98
C PRO A 443 -18.27 -31.38 -27.16
N GLU A 444 -19.43 -31.93 -27.49
CA GLU A 444 -20.71 -31.85 -26.77
C GLU A 444 -21.50 -30.54 -26.88
N GLU A 445 -22.30 -30.43 -27.93
CA GLU A 445 -23.69 -29.93 -27.86
C GLU A 445 -24.31 -30.07 -29.26
N LEU A 446 -24.68 -31.28 -29.68
CA LEU A 446 -25.65 -31.55 -30.75
C LEU A 446 -25.90 -33.06 -30.91
N SER A 447 -26.68 -33.65 -30.00
CA SER A 447 -27.57 -34.78 -30.33
C SER A 447 -28.65 -34.93 -29.25
N ALA A 448 -29.74 -34.18 -29.41
CA ALA A 448 -31.03 -34.59 -28.87
C ALA A 448 -31.71 -35.46 -29.93
N ASP A 449 -31.85 -36.76 -29.64
CA ASP A 449 -33.03 -37.57 -29.96
C ASP A 449 -32.77 -39.03 -29.58
N THR A 450 -33.18 -39.39 -28.35
CA THR A 450 -33.96 -40.61 -28.03
C THR A 450 -34.24 -40.64 -26.53
N CYS A 451 -35.50 -40.45 -26.13
CA CYS A 451 -36.06 -41.07 -24.93
C CYS A 451 -36.23 -42.58 -25.20
N PRO A 452 -36.00 -43.48 -24.21
CA PRO A 452 -37.08 -43.75 -23.25
C PRO A 452 -36.65 -44.00 -21.79
N ASP A 453 -37.55 -43.61 -20.89
CA ASP A 453 -37.93 -44.22 -19.60
C ASP A 453 -36.92 -45.11 -18.83
N SER A 454 -36.63 -44.70 -17.59
CA SER A 454 -37.00 -45.41 -16.34
C SER A 454 -35.91 -45.36 -15.24
N THR A 455 -36.41 -45.07 -14.03
CA THR A 455 -35.84 -45.37 -12.70
C THR A 455 -34.51 -44.71 -12.29
N MET A 456 -34.65 -43.74 -11.38
CA MET A 456 -33.61 -43.32 -10.44
C MET A 456 -33.14 -44.51 -9.60
N ASP A 457 -31.83 -44.72 -9.49
CA ASP A 457 -31.24 -45.47 -8.40
C ASP A 457 -30.05 -44.74 -7.78
N ALA A 458 -30.05 -44.72 -6.46
CA ALA A 458 -29.11 -44.03 -5.60
C ALA A 458 -27.91 -44.94 -5.30
N GLU A 459 -26.92 -44.99 -6.19
CA GLU A 459 -25.67 -45.73 -5.91
C GLU A 459 -24.37 -45.14 -6.48
N GLU A 460 -24.39 -44.02 -7.22
CA GLU A 460 -23.16 -43.39 -7.75
C GLU A 460 -22.55 -42.28 -6.87
N LEU A 461 -23.04 -42.11 -5.64
CA LEU A 461 -22.53 -41.12 -4.68
C LEU A 461 -21.39 -41.66 -3.78
N LYS A 462 -20.68 -42.71 -4.20
CA LYS A 462 -19.69 -43.41 -3.35
C LYS A 462 -18.32 -43.71 -3.97
N SER A 463 -17.94 -43.10 -5.09
CA SER A 463 -16.64 -43.36 -5.74
C SER A 463 -15.73 -42.12 -5.93
N MET A 464 -15.83 -41.12 -5.05
CA MET A 464 -14.92 -39.94 -5.05
C MET A 464 -14.16 -39.72 -3.73
N GLU A 465 -14.00 -40.75 -2.91
CA GLU A 465 -13.03 -40.77 -1.80
C GLU A 465 -12.01 -41.90 -2.04
N THR A 466 -11.05 -41.68 -2.94
CA THR A 466 -9.74 -42.36 -2.95
C THR A 466 -8.93 -41.85 -4.13
N LEU A 467 -8.32 -40.67 -3.99
CA LEU A 467 -7.16 -40.25 -4.79
C LEU A 467 -6.45 -39.03 -4.16
N GLU A 468 -6.28 -39.05 -2.84
CA GLU A 468 -5.18 -38.35 -2.18
C GLU A 468 -4.03 -39.34 -2.01
N GLY A 469 -3.01 -39.18 -2.85
CA GLY A 469 -1.75 -39.90 -2.72
C GLY A 469 -1.11 -40.16 -4.07
N LEU A 470 -0.23 -39.25 -4.50
CA LEU A 470 1.03 -39.55 -5.18
C LEU A 470 1.80 -38.25 -5.49
N VAL A 471 2.84 -38.03 -4.66
CA VAL A 471 4.15 -37.35 -4.87
C VAL A 471 4.17 -35.89 -5.33
#